data_AF-A0A3D3FBY1-F1
#
_entry.id   AF-A0A3D3FBY1-F1
#
_cell.length_a   1.000
_cell.length_b   1.000
_cell.length_c   1.000
_cell.angle_alpha   90.00
_cell.angle_beta   90.00
_cell.angle_gamma   90.00
#
_symmetry.space_group_name_H-M   'P 1'
#
loop_
_entity.id
_entity.type
_entity.pdbx_description
1 polymer ?
#
loop_
_entity_poly.entity_id
_entity_poly.type
_entity_poly.pdbx_seq_one_letter_code
_entity_poly.pdbx_strand_id
1 'polypeptide(L)'
;MIIVLKPDCTEEQRKSFAAELEDTYGVSVNTWVGTQSTVLGLIGDTSCIDMDSISANEIVETVKRVQEPYKMANRKFHPDDTIVKLPNGLQIGGKHLTLIAGPCSVESEEQITEVAGRVQKAGAQMLRGGAFKPRTSPYSFQGLKADGLKLLNIAKEKTGMPIVTELMSVRQIDLFLKSG
;
A
#
# COMPACT_ATOMS: atom_id res chain seq x y z
N MET A 1 0.82 -21.73 -5.70
CA MET A 1 2.24 -21.40 -6.00
C MET A 1 2.90 -22.65 -6.57
N ILE A 2 3.88 -22.51 -7.46
CA ILE A 2 4.65 -23.64 -8.02
C ILE A 2 6.07 -23.52 -7.49
N ILE A 3 6.59 -24.58 -6.89
CA ILE A 3 7.98 -24.69 -6.44
C ILE A 3 8.63 -25.80 -7.26
N VAL A 4 9.74 -25.50 -7.91
CA VAL A 4 10.57 -26.50 -8.59
C VAL A 4 11.72 -26.85 -7.66
N LEU A 5 11.90 -28.14 -7.39
CA LEU A 5 12.96 -28.66 -6.54
C LEU A 5 14.18 -29.05 -7.37
N LYS A 6 15.36 -28.96 -6.76
CA LYS A 6 16.61 -29.39 -7.37
C LYS A 6 16.61 -30.90 -7.67
N PRO A 7 17.35 -31.37 -8.69
CA PRO A 7 17.33 -32.78 -9.11
C PRO A 7 17.82 -33.79 -8.06
N ASP A 8 18.65 -33.35 -7.11
CA ASP A 8 19.29 -34.14 -6.06
C ASP A 8 18.45 -34.30 -4.78
N CYS A 9 17.24 -33.72 -4.74
CA CYS A 9 16.38 -33.75 -3.58
C CYS A 9 15.85 -35.16 -3.27
N THR A 10 16.14 -35.67 -2.06
CA THR A 10 15.70 -37.00 -1.62
C THR A 10 14.21 -37.03 -1.30
N GLU A 11 13.59 -38.22 -1.35
CA GLU A 11 12.17 -38.36 -1.04
C GLU A 11 11.81 -37.88 0.38
N GLU A 12 12.71 -38.11 1.34
CA GLU A 12 12.54 -37.69 2.72
C GLU A 12 12.56 -36.16 2.86
N GLN A 13 13.53 -35.49 2.20
CA GLN A 13 13.60 -34.03 2.16
C GLN A 13 12.34 -33.43 1.53
N ARG A 14 11.84 -34.01 0.43
CA ARG A 14 10.60 -33.56 -0.22
C ARG A 14 9.40 -33.67 0.69
N LYS A 15 9.23 -34.82 1.36
CA LYS A 15 8.09 -35.05 2.26
C LYS A 15 8.14 -34.14 3.48
N SER A 16 9.31 -33.97 4.08
CA SER A 16 9.53 -33.07 5.21
C SER A 16 9.18 -31.63 4.82
N PHE A 17 9.68 -31.17 3.68
CA PHE A 17 9.44 -29.81 3.21
C PHE A 17 7.97 -29.58 2.81
N ALA A 18 7.33 -30.56 2.16
CA ALA A 18 5.90 -30.49 1.87
C ALA A 18 5.07 -30.36 3.16
N ALA A 19 5.35 -31.19 4.18
CA ALA A 19 4.65 -31.14 5.47
C ALA A 19 4.85 -29.81 6.20
N GLU A 20 6.08 -29.26 6.18
CA GLU A 20 6.39 -27.95 6.76
C GLU A 20 5.57 -26.84 6.10
N LEU A 21 5.43 -26.87 4.77
CA LEU A 21 4.64 -25.89 4.03
C LEU A 21 3.14 -26.00 4.36
N GLU A 22 2.61 -27.21 4.50
CA GLU A 22 1.21 -27.44 4.86
C GLU A 22 0.91 -26.94 6.29
N ASP A 23 1.77 -27.28 7.26
CA ASP A 23 1.61 -26.91 8.68
C ASP A 23 1.76 -25.39 8.89
N THR A 24 2.80 -24.80 8.31
CA THR A 24 3.14 -23.39 8.54
C THR A 24 2.15 -22.44 7.87
N TYR A 25 1.70 -22.77 6.65
CA TYR A 25 0.92 -21.86 5.82
C TYR A 25 -0.53 -22.29 5.61
N GLY A 26 -0.95 -23.46 6.13
CA GLY A 26 -2.30 -23.98 5.96
C GLY A 26 -2.67 -24.22 4.49
N VAL A 27 -1.69 -24.53 3.65
CA VAL A 27 -1.88 -24.87 2.22
C VAL A 27 -1.89 -26.38 2.04
N SER A 28 -2.36 -26.86 0.88
CA SER A 28 -2.20 -28.27 0.47
C SER A 28 -1.09 -28.37 -0.57
N VAL A 29 -0.22 -29.37 -0.46
CA VAL A 29 0.93 -29.56 -1.36
C VAL A 29 0.73 -30.80 -2.21
N ASN A 30 0.60 -30.60 -3.52
CA ASN A 30 0.65 -31.68 -4.51
C ASN A 30 2.07 -31.84 -5.04
N THR A 31 2.57 -33.07 -5.09
CA THR A 31 3.91 -33.38 -5.61
C THR A 31 3.80 -34.07 -6.96
N TRP A 32 4.51 -33.55 -7.96
CA TRP A 32 4.69 -34.21 -9.26
C TRP A 32 6.16 -34.52 -9.48
N VAL A 33 6.48 -35.81 -9.52
CA VAL A 33 7.82 -36.31 -9.81
C VAL A 33 7.93 -36.56 -11.31
N GLY A 34 8.64 -35.67 -12.01
CA GLY A 34 8.94 -35.81 -13.42
C GLY A 34 10.24 -36.56 -13.69
N THR A 35 10.53 -36.83 -14.96
CA THR A 35 11.78 -37.48 -15.38
C THR A 35 13.01 -36.60 -15.21
N GLN A 36 12.84 -35.27 -15.23
CA GLN A 36 13.94 -34.29 -15.14
C GLN A 36 13.87 -33.36 -13.91
N SER A 37 12.69 -33.18 -13.33
CA SER A 37 12.47 -32.23 -12.23
C SER A 37 11.32 -32.67 -11.35
N THR A 38 11.37 -32.32 -10.06
CA THR A 38 10.23 -32.48 -9.15
C THR A 38 9.57 -31.14 -8.89
N VAL A 39 8.25 -31.10 -8.96
CA VAL A 39 7.45 -29.89 -8.81
C VAL A 39 6.47 -30.04 -7.65
N LEU A 40 6.42 -29.06 -6.76
CA LEU A 40 5.41 -28.92 -5.72
C LEU A 40 4.40 -27.84 -6.12
N GLY A 41 3.12 -28.19 -6.14
CA GLY A 41 2.02 -27.27 -6.33
C GLY A 41 1.31 -26.99 -5.03
N LEU A 42 1.40 -25.76 -4.56
CA LEU A 42 0.69 -25.28 -3.38
C LEU A 42 -0.71 -24.79 -3.79
N ILE A 43 -1.73 -25.43 -3.22
CA ILE A 43 -3.14 -25.13 -3.38
C ILE A 43 -3.64 -24.48 -2.09
N GLY A 44 -4.33 -23.35 -2.21
CA GLY A 44 -4.78 -22.54 -1.07
C GLY A 44 -4.44 -21.07 -1.23
N ASP A 45 -4.49 -20.32 -0.13
CA ASP A 45 -4.09 -18.91 -0.13
C ASP A 45 -2.58 -18.77 0.01
N THR A 46 -1.91 -18.60 -1.12
CA THR A 46 -0.44 -18.43 -1.16
C THR A 46 -0.02 -16.95 -1.09
N SER A 47 -0.92 -16.03 -0.71
CA SER A 47 -0.65 -14.58 -0.64
C SER A 47 0.28 -14.19 0.52
N CYS A 48 0.22 -14.91 1.64
CA CYS A 48 1.05 -14.69 2.82
C CYS A 48 2.45 -15.31 2.74
N ILE A 49 2.69 -16.22 1.77
CA ILE A 49 3.96 -16.92 1.63
C ILE A 49 4.99 -16.01 0.97
N ASP A 50 6.11 -15.75 1.65
CA ASP A 50 7.23 -15.01 1.08
C ASP A 50 8.02 -15.88 0.09
N MET A 51 8.22 -15.39 -1.13
CA MET A 51 8.91 -16.16 -2.17
C MET A 51 10.41 -16.26 -1.91
N ASP A 52 11.00 -15.23 -1.29
CA ASP A 52 12.44 -15.20 -1.03
C ASP A 52 12.79 -16.21 0.07
N SER A 53 11.98 -16.28 1.13
CA SER A 53 12.10 -17.31 2.17
C SER A 53 12.05 -18.74 1.61
N ILE A 54 11.11 -19.04 0.70
CA ILE A 54 11.01 -20.38 0.08
C ILE A 54 12.20 -20.63 -0.87
N SER A 55 12.61 -19.62 -1.64
CA SER A 55 13.73 -19.76 -2.59
C SER A 55 15.08 -19.92 -1.92
N ALA A 56 15.23 -19.49 -0.67
CA ALA A 56 16.44 -19.66 0.13
C ALA A 56 16.67 -21.10 0.61
N ASN A 57 15.65 -21.96 0.54
CA ASN A 57 15.78 -23.35 0.95
C ASN A 57 16.71 -24.14 -0.02
N GLU A 58 17.61 -24.95 0.53
CA GLU A 58 18.64 -25.66 -0.22
C GLU A 58 18.09 -26.61 -1.29
N ILE A 59 16.90 -27.18 -1.09
CA ILE A 59 16.29 -28.13 -2.04
C ILE A 59 15.44 -27.43 -3.12
N VAL A 60 15.28 -26.11 -3.06
CA VAL A 60 14.48 -25.34 -4.01
C VAL A 60 15.36 -24.80 -5.14
N GLU A 61 14.92 -24.99 -6.39
CA GLU A 61 15.56 -24.45 -7.59
C GLU A 61 14.92 -23.12 -8.01
N THR A 62 13.58 -23.07 -8.07
CA THR A 62 12.86 -21.84 -8.40
C THR A 62 11.44 -21.85 -7.85
N VAL A 63 10.91 -20.66 -7.53
CA VAL A 63 9.55 -20.46 -7.06
C VAL A 63 8.81 -19.56 -8.03
N LYS A 64 7.61 -19.96 -8.44
CA LYS A 64 6.71 -19.17 -9.30
C LYS A 64 5.36 -19.01 -8.64
N ARG A 65 4.91 -17.76 -8.48
CA ARG A 65 3.55 -17.48 -8.04
C ARG A 65 2.59 -17.63 -9.21
N VAL A 66 1.56 -18.46 -9.02
CA VAL A 66 0.46 -18.61 -9.98
C VAL A 66 -0.64 -17.57 -9.70
N GLN A 67 -0.86 -17.26 -8.42
CA GLN A 67 -1.82 -16.23 -7.99
C GLN A 67 -1.12 -14.89 -7.87
N GLU A 68 -1.80 -13.82 -8.28
CA GLU A 68 -1.34 -12.45 -8.05
C GLU A 68 -1.45 -12.11 -6.55
N PRO A 69 -0.42 -11.49 -5.94
CA PRO A 69 -0.35 -11.31 -4.49
C PRO A 69 -1.30 -10.22 -3.95
N TYR A 70 -1.98 -9.47 -4.82
CA TYR A 70 -2.80 -8.30 -4.48
C TYR A 70 -4.30 -8.53 -4.75
N LYS A 71 -4.86 -9.65 -4.29
CA LYS A 71 -6.26 -10.06 -4.56
C LYS A 71 -7.29 -8.93 -4.36
N MET A 72 -7.23 -8.21 -3.23
CA MET A 72 -8.21 -7.16 -2.89
C MET A 72 -8.15 -5.93 -3.80
N ALA A 73 -6.99 -5.64 -4.41
CA ALA A 73 -6.81 -4.52 -5.33
C ALA A 73 -6.88 -4.93 -6.80
N ASN A 74 -7.16 -6.21 -7.07
CA ASN A 74 -7.07 -6.80 -8.40
C ASN A 74 -8.43 -6.79 -9.11
N ARG A 75 -8.47 -6.30 -10.35
CA ARG A 75 -9.68 -6.33 -11.19
C ARG A 75 -10.21 -7.72 -11.51
N LYS A 76 -9.38 -8.77 -11.45
CA LYS A 76 -9.85 -10.16 -11.59
C LYS A 76 -10.82 -10.57 -10.48
N PHE A 77 -10.66 -9.99 -9.28
CA PHE A 77 -11.48 -10.29 -8.10
C PHE A 77 -12.46 -9.16 -7.77
N HIS A 78 -12.16 -7.93 -8.20
CA HIS A 78 -13.03 -6.77 -8.09
C HIS A 78 -13.12 -6.05 -9.45
N PRO A 79 -13.95 -6.55 -10.39
CA PRO A 79 -13.98 -6.06 -11.77
C PRO A 79 -14.44 -4.60 -11.87
N ASP A 80 -15.34 -4.19 -10.99
CA ASP A 80 -15.91 -2.84 -10.98
C ASP A 80 -14.93 -1.78 -10.49
N ASP A 81 -15.16 -0.53 -10.91
CA ASP A 81 -14.39 0.61 -10.44
C ASP A 81 -14.70 0.90 -8.97
N THR A 82 -13.67 0.97 -8.14
CA THR A 82 -13.79 1.54 -6.79
C THR A 82 -13.98 3.05 -6.90
N ILE A 83 -15.09 3.55 -6.37
CA ILE A 83 -15.39 4.99 -6.30
C ILE A 83 -15.39 5.43 -4.84
N VAL A 84 -14.43 6.28 -4.47
CA VAL A 84 -14.35 6.87 -3.13
C VAL A 84 -15.25 8.10 -3.08
N LYS A 85 -16.32 8.03 -2.28
CA LYS A 85 -17.28 9.13 -2.09
C LYS A 85 -16.95 9.90 -0.82
N LEU A 86 -16.79 11.22 -0.94
CA LEU A 86 -16.53 12.11 0.17
C LEU A 86 -17.85 12.70 0.70
N PRO A 87 -17.90 13.16 1.97
CA PRO A 87 -19.12 13.72 2.57
C PRO A 87 -19.70 14.93 1.83
N ASN A 88 -18.87 15.70 1.11
CA ASN A 88 -19.30 16.82 0.29
C ASN A 88 -19.82 16.42 -1.10
N GLY A 89 -19.96 15.13 -1.38
CA GLY A 89 -20.43 14.59 -2.66
C GLY A 89 -19.35 14.42 -3.73
N LEU A 90 -18.11 14.85 -3.47
CA LEU A 90 -16.99 14.61 -4.40
C LEU A 90 -16.74 13.10 -4.54
N GLN A 91 -16.46 12.66 -5.77
CA GLN A 91 -16.17 11.27 -6.10
C GLN A 91 -14.79 11.16 -6.73
N ILE A 92 -13.98 10.22 -6.25
CA ILE A 92 -12.65 9.90 -6.80
C ILE A 92 -12.71 8.50 -7.42
N GLY A 93 -12.40 8.41 -8.70
CA GLY A 93 -12.39 7.16 -9.46
C GLY A 93 -13.47 7.07 -10.55
N GLY A 94 -13.43 5.95 -11.28
CA GLY A 94 -14.26 5.73 -12.46
C GLY A 94 -13.95 6.74 -13.57
N LYS A 95 -14.99 7.44 -14.05
CA LYS A 95 -14.88 8.46 -15.11
C LYS A 95 -14.63 9.88 -14.58
N HIS A 96 -14.49 10.06 -13.27
CA HIS A 96 -14.31 11.38 -12.65
C HIS A 96 -12.83 11.76 -12.63
N LEU A 97 -12.51 12.95 -13.15
CA LEU A 97 -11.20 13.57 -13.00
C LEU A 97 -11.20 14.44 -11.75
N THR A 98 -10.47 14.04 -10.71
CA THR A 98 -10.29 14.83 -9.49
C THR A 98 -8.94 15.53 -9.49
N LEU A 99 -8.94 16.87 -9.37
CA LEU A 99 -7.72 17.66 -9.22
C LEU A 99 -7.46 17.97 -7.74
N ILE A 100 -6.30 17.53 -7.24
CA ILE A 100 -5.80 17.80 -5.89
C ILE A 100 -4.56 18.67 -6.01
N ALA A 101 -4.60 19.88 -5.47
CA ALA A 101 -3.52 20.86 -5.62
C ALA A 101 -3.22 21.56 -4.30
N GLY A 102 -2.03 22.13 -4.18
CA GLY A 102 -1.58 22.81 -2.97
C GLY A 102 -0.07 22.67 -2.76
N PRO A 103 0.48 23.27 -1.70
CA PRO A 103 1.91 23.41 -1.54
C PRO A 103 2.60 22.09 -1.15
N CYS A 104 3.93 22.09 -1.27
CA CYS A 104 4.76 20.98 -0.80
C CYS A 104 4.73 20.85 0.73
N SER A 105 4.77 21.98 1.43
CA SER A 105 4.75 22.06 2.89
C SER A 105 3.76 23.13 3.33
N VAL A 106 3.20 22.97 4.52
CA VAL A 106 2.41 24.01 5.19
C VAL A 106 3.38 24.85 6.02
N GLU A 107 3.41 26.17 5.76
CA GLU A 107 4.44 27.06 6.30
C GLU A 107 3.87 28.23 7.10
N SER A 108 2.68 28.73 6.74
CA SER A 108 1.96 29.76 7.51
C SER A 108 0.46 29.75 7.18
N GLU A 109 -0.36 30.44 7.99
CA GLU A 109 -1.79 30.59 7.72
C GLU A 109 -2.05 31.36 6.42
N GLU A 110 -1.39 32.50 6.23
CA GLU A 110 -1.53 33.32 5.01
C GLU A 110 -1.19 32.49 3.77
N GLN A 111 -0.08 31.76 3.80
CA GLN A 111 0.35 30.93 2.69
C GLN A 111 -0.68 29.85 2.35
N ILE A 112 -1.13 29.06 3.34
CA ILE A 112 -2.02 27.94 3.05
C ILE A 112 -3.42 28.42 2.63
N THR A 113 -3.91 29.50 3.23
CA THR A 113 -5.26 30.03 2.93
C THR A 113 -5.31 30.74 1.57
N GLU A 114 -4.26 31.50 1.20
CA GLU A 114 -4.15 32.09 -0.13
C GLU A 114 -4.07 31.00 -1.19
N VAL A 115 -3.19 30.00 -1.01
CA VAL A 115 -3.04 28.92 -1.97
C VAL A 115 -4.34 28.14 -2.12
N ALA A 116 -5.02 27.83 -1.00
CA ALA A 116 -6.32 27.15 -1.03
C ALA A 116 -7.34 27.90 -1.91
N GLY A 117 -7.51 29.21 -1.69
CA GLY A 117 -8.41 30.01 -2.51
C GLY A 117 -8.02 30.06 -3.99
N ARG A 118 -6.71 30.14 -4.29
CA ARG A 118 -6.22 30.19 -5.67
C ARG A 118 -6.40 28.88 -6.41
N VAL A 119 -6.07 27.74 -5.79
CA VAL A 119 -6.24 26.43 -6.44
C VAL A 119 -7.71 26.07 -6.61
N GLN A 120 -8.56 26.44 -5.65
CA GLN A 120 -10.01 26.27 -5.78
C GLN A 120 -10.55 27.04 -6.99
N LYS A 121 -10.18 28.32 -7.13
CA LYS A 121 -10.57 29.14 -8.30
C LYS A 121 -10.05 28.56 -9.62
N ALA A 122 -8.92 27.87 -9.59
CA ALA A 122 -8.35 27.18 -10.74
C ALA A 122 -8.99 25.80 -11.03
N GLY A 123 -9.96 25.36 -10.23
CA GLY A 123 -10.71 24.11 -10.43
C GLY A 123 -10.23 22.92 -9.59
N ALA A 124 -9.30 23.11 -8.65
CA ALA A 124 -8.97 22.06 -7.69
C ALA A 124 -10.17 21.79 -6.76
N GLN A 125 -10.43 20.51 -6.50
CA GLN A 125 -11.56 20.07 -5.68
C GLN A 125 -11.13 19.69 -4.26
N MET A 126 -9.82 19.51 -4.05
CA MET A 126 -9.21 19.18 -2.77
C MET A 126 -7.89 19.93 -2.61
N LEU A 127 -7.53 20.24 -1.36
CA LEU A 127 -6.29 20.88 -1.00
C LEU A 127 -5.29 19.85 -0.47
N ARG A 128 -4.09 19.79 -1.04
CA ARG A 128 -2.97 19.06 -0.45
C ARG A 128 -2.01 19.98 0.31
N GLY A 129 -1.38 19.50 1.38
CA GLY A 129 -0.29 20.22 2.04
C GLY A 129 0.42 19.36 3.08
N GLY A 130 1.75 19.32 3.05
CA GLY A 130 2.53 18.49 3.97
C GLY A 130 2.71 19.16 5.34
N ALA A 131 2.03 18.65 6.37
CA ALA A 131 2.24 19.06 7.76
C ALA A 131 3.51 18.45 8.37
N PHE A 132 3.88 17.25 7.93
CA PHE A 132 5.08 16.51 8.32
C PHE A 132 6.01 16.36 7.12
N LYS A 133 7.31 16.53 7.31
CA LYS A 133 8.30 16.37 6.22
C LYS A 133 9.33 15.30 6.57
N PRO A 134 9.59 14.32 5.68
CA PRO A 134 10.68 13.38 5.87
C PRO A 134 11.99 14.10 5.56
N ARG A 135 12.84 14.30 6.57
CA ARG A 135 14.12 14.98 6.42
C ARG A 135 15.24 14.12 6.98
N THR A 136 16.27 13.95 6.17
CA THR A 136 17.50 13.28 6.58
C THR A 136 18.38 14.19 7.45
N SER A 137 18.32 15.51 7.23
CA SER A 137 19.05 16.50 8.02
C SER A 137 18.18 17.09 9.14
N PRO A 138 18.69 17.17 10.39
CA PRO A 138 17.95 17.77 11.50
C PRO A 138 17.78 19.29 11.35
N TYR A 139 18.60 19.95 10.53
CA TYR A 139 18.55 21.40 10.31
C TYR A 139 17.54 21.80 9.23
N SER A 140 16.99 20.84 8.49
CA SER A 140 15.96 21.12 7.50
C SER A 140 14.62 21.42 8.18
N PHE A 141 13.76 22.18 7.50
CA PHE A 141 12.38 22.37 7.93
C PHE A 141 11.65 21.02 8.00
N GLN A 142 11.20 20.67 9.21
CA GLN A 142 10.59 19.37 9.53
C GLN A 142 9.06 19.35 9.29
N GLY A 143 8.48 20.47 8.87
CA GLY A 143 7.05 20.69 8.89
C GLY A 143 6.55 21.19 10.25
N LEU A 144 5.39 21.84 10.24
CA LEU A 144 4.74 22.40 11.44
C LEU A 144 4.00 21.35 12.29
N LYS A 145 3.94 20.09 11.85
CA LYS A 145 3.32 18.97 12.58
C LYS A 145 1.87 19.29 12.96
N ALA A 146 1.53 19.24 14.25
CA ALA A 146 0.19 19.53 14.76
C ALA A 146 -0.31 20.93 14.36
N ASP A 147 0.57 21.94 14.38
CA ASP A 147 0.17 23.30 13.99
C ASP A 147 -0.09 23.36 12.48
N GLY A 148 0.68 22.62 11.68
CA GLY A 148 0.41 22.46 10.24
C GLY A 148 -0.97 21.85 9.96
N LEU A 149 -1.42 20.89 10.77
CA LEU A 149 -2.77 20.32 10.67
C LEU A 149 -3.85 21.35 11.02
N LYS A 150 -3.66 22.14 12.07
CA LYS A 150 -4.58 23.24 12.42
C LYS A 150 -4.71 24.25 11.28
N LEU A 151 -3.59 24.62 10.66
CA LEU A 151 -3.59 25.55 9.53
C LEU A 151 -4.32 24.99 8.29
N LEU A 152 -4.20 23.68 8.03
CA LEU A 152 -4.99 23.01 6.98
C LEU A 152 -6.49 23.04 7.30
N ASN A 153 -6.87 22.89 8.57
CA ASN A 153 -8.26 23.01 8.99
C ASN A 153 -8.81 24.43 8.81
N ILE A 154 -8.02 25.46 9.09
CA ILE A 154 -8.41 26.86 8.80
C ILE A 154 -8.65 27.04 7.28
N ALA A 155 -7.78 26.48 6.43
CA ALA A 155 -7.98 26.54 4.97
C ALA A 155 -9.23 25.77 4.51
N LYS A 156 -9.51 24.61 5.12
CA LYS A 156 -10.73 23.82 4.90
C LYS A 156 -11.98 24.58 5.30
N GLU A 157 -11.99 25.23 6.46
CA GLU A 157 -13.11 26.05 6.91
C GLU A 157 -13.39 27.21 5.95
N LYS A 158 -12.35 27.88 5.46
CA LYS A 158 -12.49 29.02 4.53
C LYS A 158 -12.95 28.62 3.12
N THR A 159 -12.62 27.40 2.66
CA THR A 159 -12.85 27.00 1.26
C THR A 159 -13.86 25.87 1.08
N GLY A 160 -14.13 25.09 2.13
CA GLY A 160 -14.90 23.84 2.06
C GLY A 160 -14.16 22.69 1.35
N MET A 161 -12.92 22.87 0.91
CA MET A 161 -12.17 21.81 0.23
C MET A 161 -11.70 20.73 1.21
N PRO A 162 -11.91 19.44 0.90
CA PRO A 162 -11.29 18.34 1.64
C PRO A 162 -9.75 18.44 1.62
N ILE A 163 -9.12 17.97 2.69
CA ILE A 163 -7.67 18.04 2.90
C ILE A 163 -7.02 16.68 2.62
N VAL A 164 -5.84 16.72 1.98
CA VAL A 164 -4.91 15.61 1.86
C VAL A 164 -3.56 16.00 2.46
N THR A 165 -3.07 15.21 3.40
CA THR A 165 -1.74 15.40 4.02
C THR A 165 -1.09 14.05 4.24
N GLU A 166 0.25 14.04 4.21
CA GLU A 166 1.04 12.82 4.33
C GLU A 166 1.37 12.56 5.81
N LEU A 167 1.20 11.31 6.26
CA LEU A 167 1.68 10.84 7.55
C LEU A 167 2.97 10.04 7.36
N MET A 168 4.02 10.43 8.08
CA MET A 168 5.36 9.84 7.97
C MET A 168 5.55 8.61 8.86
N SER A 169 4.63 8.40 9.79
CA SER A 169 4.73 7.33 10.78
C SER A 169 3.34 6.99 11.29
N VAL A 170 3.12 5.71 11.58
CA VAL A 170 1.91 5.21 12.25
C VAL A 170 1.62 5.93 13.57
N ARG A 171 2.65 6.45 14.25
CA ARG A 171 2.50 7.22 15.49
C ARG A 171 1.76 8.54 15.31
N GLN A 172 1.63 9.03 14.08
CA GLN A 172 0.94 10.28 13.76
C GLN A 172 -0.56 10.08 13.52
N ILE A 173 -1.04 8.83 13.41
CA ILE A 173 -2.45 8.52 13.14
C ILE A 173 -3.37 9.12 14.20
N ASP A 174 -3.08 8.90 15.50
CA ASP A 174 -3.91 9.42 16.58
C ASP A 174 -3.99 10.95 16.59
N LEU A 175 -2.87 11.61 16.32
CA LEU A 175 -2.81 13.07 16.22
C LEU A 175 -3.65 13.55 15.03
N PHE A 176 -3.51 12.89 13.87
CA PHE A 176 -4.28 13.23 12.67
C PHE A 176 -5.78 13.05 12.89
N LEU A 177 -6.21 11.93 13.49
CA LEU A 177 -7.63 11.67 13.77
C LEU A 177 -8.24 12.69 14.76
N LYS A 178 -7.44 13.26 15.65
CA LYS A 178 -7.89 14.27 16.64
C LYS A 178 -7.85 15.70 16.10
N SER A 179 -6.96 16.00 15.16
CA SER A 179 -6.60 17.39 14.81
C SER A 179 -6.58 17.70 13.32
N GLY A 180 -6.87 16.75 12.43
CA GLY A 180 -6.96 16.91 10.98
C GLY A 180 -8.37 16.85 10.42
#